data_AF-A0A957FBM9-F1
#
_entry.id   AF-A0A957FBM9-F1
#
_cell.length_a   1.000
_cell.length_b   1.000
_cell.length_c   1.000
_cell.angle_alpha   90.00
_cell.angle_beta   90.00
_cell.angle_gamma   90.00
#
_symmetry.space_group_name_H-M   'P 1'
#
loop_
_entity.id
_entity.type
_entity.pdbx_description
1 polymer ?
#
loop_
_entity_poly.entity_id
_entity_poly.type
_entity_poly.pdbx_seq_one_letter_code
_entity_poly.pdbx_strand_id
1 'polypeptide(L)'
;YSHTPFGSGARQPGMTGQVKEEILTRWGELGVSLHAGALRFAPALLSAAEFAPEAASFTCVDLGGETRAVPLPPDSLAFTVCQTPVVYTLGDTPQVEVIDQDGRVIITPGCQLDLTTTRHVLNRDGHVRLIRVQVRPPGAADVESGP
;
A
#
# COMPACT_ATOMS: atom_id res chain seq x y z
N TYR A 1 2.90 -3.90 -21.84
CA TYR A 1 2.83 -4.32 -23.27
C TYR A 1 2.55 -3.11 -24.16
N SER A 2 3.32 -2.80 -25.22
CA SER A 2 3.17 -1.53 -25.96
C SER A 2 3.00 -1.63 -27.47
N HIS A 3 3.20 -2.77 -28.14
CA HIS A 3 2.67 -2.95 -29.50
C HIS A 3 2.67 -4.44 -29.87
N THR A 4 1.55 -4.91 -30.41
CA THR A 4 1.40 -6.25 -30.98
C THR A 4 1.26 -6.08 -32.50
N PRO A 5 2.26 -6.46 -33.31
CA PRO A 5 2.08 -6.56 -34.75
C PRO A 5 1.19 -7.76 -35.08
N PHE A 6 0.34 -7.60 -36.08
CA PHE A 6 -0.56 -8.64 -36.55
C PHE A 6 0.25 -9.85 -37.05
N GLY A 7 0.13 -11.01 -36.38
CA GLY A 7 0.66 -12.28 -36.87
C GLY A 7 1.93 -12.82 -36.19
N SER A 8 2.41 -12.25 -35.08
CA SER A 8 3.51 -12.86 -34.31
C SER A 8 3.29 -12.62 -32.81
N GLY A 9 3.26 -13.71 -32.04
CA GLY A 9 3.11 -13.66 -30.58
C GLY A 9 4.21 -12.83 -29.91
N ALA A 10 3.93 -12.37 -28.69
CA ALA A 10 4.85 -11.55 -27.89
C ALA A 10 6.24 -12.20 -27.80
N ARG A 11 7.29 -11.48 -28.24
CA ARG A 11 8.65 -12.01 -28.42
C ARG A 11 9.74 -11.26 -27.65
N GLN A 12 9.45 -10.80 -26.44
CA GLN A 12 10.49 -10.36 -25.47
C GLN A 12 10.00 -10.58 -24.03
N PRO A 13 10.47 -11.61 -23.31
CA PRO A 13 10.14 -11.78 -21.89
C PRO A 13 11.01 -10.88 -21.00
N GLY A 14 10.35 -10.13 -20.10
CA GLY A 14 10.88 -9.78 -18.78
C GLY A 14 11.52 -8.40 -18.54
N MET A 15 11.98 -7.67 -19.56
CA MET A 15 12.70 -6.40 -19.36
C MET A 15 12.33 -5.34 -20.40
N THR A 16 11.08 -4.88 -20.38
CA THR A 16 10.66 -3.71 -21.16
C THR A 16 10.29 -2.57 -20.22
N GLY A 17 10.38 -1.31 -20.69
CA GLY A 17 9.93 -0.14 -19.91
C GLY A 17 8.47 -0.21 -19.46
N GLN A 18 7.68 -1.11 -20.03
CA GLN A 18 6.29 -1.36 -19.63
C GLN A 18 6.18 -1.95 -18.22
N VAL A 19 7.18 -2.72 -17.75
CA VAL A 19 7.19 -3.23 -16.36
C VAL A 19 7.34 -2.08 -15.37
N LYS A 20 8.11 -1.04 -15.72
CA LYS A 20 8.23 0.17 -14.91
C LYS A 20 6.91 0.95 -14.87
N GLU A 21 6.23 1.10 -16.00
CA GLU A 21 4.93 1.77 -16.07
C GLU A 21 3.85 1.02 -15.27
N GLU A 22 3.82 -0.31 -15.32
CA GLU A 22 2.87 -1.14 -14.55
C GLU A 22 3.10 -0.99 -13.03
N ILE A 23 4.35 -0.91 -12.56
CA ILE A 23 4.66 -0.64 -11.14
C ILE A 23 4.19 0.77 -10.73
N LEU A 24 4.48 1.80 -11.53
CA LEU A 24 4.07 3.17 -11.21
C LEU A 24 2.54 3.32 -11.23
N THR A 25 1.88 2.66 -12.19
CA THR A 25 0.42 2.61 -12.27
C THR A 25 -0.17 1.97 -11.02
N ARG A 26 0.40 0.86 -10.57
CA ARG A 26 -0.07 0.16 -9.36
C ARG A 26 0.12 0.99 -8.08
N TRP A 27 1.22 1.75 -7.96
CA TRP A 27 1.40 2.69 -6.86
C TRP A 27 0.37 3.83 -6.88
N GLY A 28 0.02 4.31 -8.08
CA GLY A 28 -1.06 5.27 -8.30
C GLY A 28 -2.43 4.72 -7.89
N GLU A 29 -2.75 3.48 -8.27
CA GLU A 29 -3.99 2.79 -7.88
C GLU A 29 -4.09 2.60 -6.37
N LEU A 30 -3.01 2.13 -5.73
CA LEU A 30 -2.92 1.98 -4.28
C LEU A 30 -2.91 3.32 -3.53
N GLY A 31 -2.79 4.45 -4.26
CA GLY A 31 -2.84 5.79 -3.70
C GLY A 31 -1.65 6.15 -2.81
N VAL A 32 -0.49 5.52 -3.02
CA VAL A 32 0.71 5.76 -2.22
C VAL A 32 1.50 6.91 -2.82
N SER A 33 1.69 7.98 -2.05
CA SER A 33 2.41 9.18 -2.50
C SER A 33 3.17 9.84 -1.36
N LEU A 34 4.08 10.76 -1.70
CA LEU A 34 4.69 11.68 -0.74
C LEU A 34 4.02 13.05 -0.86
N HIS A 35 3.49 13.55 0.26
CA HIS A 35 2.93 14.90 0.35
C HIS A 35 3.69 15.66 1.45
N ALA A 36 4.36 16.77 1.08
CA ALA A 36 5.21 17.54 2.00
C ALA A 36 6.24 16.69 2.78
N GLY A 37 6.74 15.60 2.17
CA GLY A 37 7.70 14.68 2.79
C GLY A 37 7.09 13.60 3.69
N ALA A 38 5.77 13.58 3.86
CA ALA A 38 5.03 12.54 4.57
C ALA A 38 4.46 11.51 3.60
N LEU A 39 4.51 10.23 3.95
CA LEU A 39 3.81 9.17 3.21
C LEU A 39 2.30 9.33 3.38
N ARG A 40 1.59 9.37 2.26
CA ARG A 40 0.14 9.49 2.15
C ARG A 40 -0.45 8.26 1.47
N PHE A 41 -1.58 7.80 1.98
CA PHE A 41 -2.34 6.64 1.52
C PHE A 41 -3.77 7.04 1.14
N ALA A 42 -4.01 7.30 -0.14
CA ALA A 42 -5.31 7.77 -0.62
C ALA A 42 -5.70 7.07 -1.94
N PRO A 43 -6.21 5.83 -1.85
CA PRO A 43 -6.56 5.03 -3.01
C PRO A 43 -7.83 5.56 -3.68
N ALA A 44 -7.68 6.52 -4.59
CA ALA A 44 -8.82 7.11 -5.33
C ALA A 44 -9.32 6.22 -6.49
N LEU A 45 -8.46 5.33 -6.99
CA LEU A 45 -8.73 4.49 -8.18
C LEU A 45 -8.84 2.99 -7.86
N LEU A 46 -8.58 2.60 -6.61
CA LEU A 46 -8.60 1.20 -6.20
C LEU A 46 -10.04 0.68 -6.24
N SER A 47 -10.26 -0.53 -6.76
CA SER A 47 -11.60 -1.13 -6.80
C SER A 47 -11.93 -1.83 -5.48
N ALA A 48 -13.19 -1.75 -5.03
CA ALA A 48 -13.66 -2.49 -3.86
C ALA A 48 -13.51 -4.02 -4.03
N ALA A 49 -13.51 -4.52 -5.26
CA ALA A 49 -13.32 -5.93 -5.58
C ALA A 49 -11.90 -6.44 -5.31
N GLU A 50 -10.93 -5.55 -5.05
CA GLU A 50 -9.56 -5.94 -4.70
C GLU A 50 -9.39 -6.26 -3.21
N PHE A 51 -10.38 -5.93 -2.39
CA PHE A 51 -10.39 -6.28 -0.97
C PHE A 51 -10.90 -7.71 -0.84
N ALA A 52 -10.11 -8.57 -0.20
CA ALA A 52 -10.47 -9.97 -0.01
C ALA A 52 -11.67 -10.07 0.94
N PRO A 53 -12.78 -10.72 0.55
CA PRO A 53 -14.00 -10.78 1.36
C PRO A 53 -13.88 -11.73 2.56
N GLU A 54 -12.82 -12.54 2.60
CA GLU A 54 -12.56 -13.53 3.65
C GLU A 54 -11.21 -13.27 4.30
N ALA A 55 -11.05 -13.74 5.54
CA ALA A 55 -9.77 -13.68 6.22
C ALA A 55 -8.70 -14.46 5.45
N ALA A 56 -7.50 -13.90 5.40
CA ALA A 56 -6.39 -14.46 4.64
C ALA A 56 -5.05 -14.24 5.36
N SER A 57 -3.96 -14.64 4.71
CA SER A 57 -2.60 -14.36 5.15
C SER A 57 -1.81 -13.76 3.99
N PHE A 58 -1.14 -12.64 4.25
CA PHE A 58 -0.21 -12.01 3.31
C PHE A 58 1.23 -12.38 3.64
N THR A 59 1.92 -12.99 2.70
CA THR A 59 3.31 -13.39 2.84
C THR A 59 4.23 -12.34 2.20
N CYS A 60 5.18 -11.82 2.96
CA CYS A 60 6.19 -10.87 2.49
C CYS A 60 7.58 -11.24 3.01
N VAL A 61 8.62 -10.71 2.37
CA VAL A 61 10.01 -10.87 2.80
C VAL A 61 10.43 -9.63 3.57
N ASP A 62 10.93 -9.81 4.78
CA ASP A 62 11.39 -8.71 5.62
C ASP A 62 12.79 -8.20 5.24
N LEU A 63 13.32 -7.29 6.05
CA LEU A 63 14.66 -6.70 5.82
C LEU A 63 15.81 -7.67 6.10
N GLY A 64 15.57 -8.72 6.88
CA GLY A 64 16.52 -9.82 7.12
C GLY A 64 16.49 -10.88 6.02
N GLY A 65 15.55 -10.79 5.07
CA GLY A 65 15.35 -11.81 4.03
C GLY A 65 14.47 -12.97 4.49
N GLU A 66 13.85 -12.88 5.67
CA GLU A 66 12.98 -13.90 6.19
C GLU A 66 11.54 -13.71 5.72
N THR A 67 10.86 -14.82 5.47
CA THR A 67 9.46 -14.83 5.08
C THR A 67 8.58 -14.60 6.30
N ARG A 68 7.76 -13.56 6.26
CA ARG A 68 6.80 -13.20 7.31
C ARG A 68 5.37 -13.26 6.80
N ALA A 69 4.50 -13.91 7.58
CA ALA A 69 3.07 -13.91 7.38
C ALA A 69 2.41 -12.77 8.18
N VAL A 70 1.55 -12.01 7.51
CA VAL A 70 0.72 -10.95 8.10
C VAL A 70 -0.75 -11.40 8.00
N PRO A 71 -1.45 -11.61 9.13
CA PRO A 71 -2.85 -11.98 9.09
C PRO A 71 -3.70 -10.83 8.55
N LEU A 72 -4.62 -11.17 7.65
CA LEU A 72 -5.53 -10.25 7.00
C LEU A 72 -6.95 -10.51 7.48
N PRO A 73 -7.65 -9.50 8.03
CA PRO A 73 -9.09 -9.62 8.27
C PRO A 73 -9.86 -9.68 6.94
N PRO A 74 -11.14 -10.06 6.96
CA PRO A 74 -12.05 -9.81 5.84
C PRO A 74 -12.03 -8.33 5.42
N ASP A 75 -12.40 -8.08 4.16
CA ASP A 75 -12.47 -6.77 3.53
C ASP A 75 -11.14 -5.99 3.62
N SER A 76 -10.04 -6.70 3.34
CA SER A 76 -8.69 -6.13 3.39
C SER A 76 -7.84 -6.45 2.16
N LEU A 77 -6.84 -5.59 1.94
CA LEU A 77 -5.82 -5.72 0.89
C LEU A 77 -4.46 -5.47 1.52
N ALA A 78 -3.42 -6.19 1.09
CA ALA A 78 -2.07 -5.99 1.60
C ALA A 78 -1.04 -5.83 0.49
N PHE A 79 -0.02 -5.02 0.76
CA PHE A 79 1.12 -4.76 -0.11
C PHE A 79 2.32 -4.34 0.74
N THR A 80 3.41 -3.94 0.10
CA THR A 80 4.59 -3.41 0.81
C THR A 80 5.01 -2.05 0.27
N VAL A 81 5.51 -1.21 1.16
CA VAL A 81 6.19 0.06 0.84
C VAL A 81 7.56 -0.02 1.48
N CYS A 82 8.63 0.02 0.68
CA CYS A 82 10.00 -0.12 1.20
C CYS A 82 10.19 -1.36 2.10
N GLN A 83 9.60 -2.50 1.72
CA GLN A 83 9.56 -3.76 2.49
C GLN A 83 8.82 -3.68 3.84
N THR A 84 8.20 -2.54 4.17
CA THR A 84 7.25 -2.44 5.28
C THR A 84 5.88 -2.93 4.80
N PRO A 85 5.27 -3.92 5.44
CA PRO A 85 3.93 -4.37 5.07
C PRO A 85 2.90 -3.28 5.38
N VAL A 86 2.00 -3.06 4.44
CA VAL A 86 0.86 -2.14 4.55
C VAL A 86 -0.40 -2.96 4.33
N VAL A 87 -1.37 -2.82 5.22
CA VAL A 87 -2.69 -3.46 5.13
C VAL A 87 -3.76 -2.37 5.06
N TYR A 88 -4.51 -2.37 3.98
CA TYR A 88 -5.72 -1.56 3.84
C TYR A 88 -6.93 -2.34 4.36
N THR A 89 -7.77 -1.68 5.13
CA THR A 89 -9.10 -2.16 5.53
C THR A 89 -10.15 -1.13 5.16
N LEU A 90 -11.36 -1.59 4.86
CA LEU A 90 -12.47 -0.68 4.60
C LEU A 90 -13.04 -0.09 5.90
N GLY A 91 -13.43 1.18 5.85
CA GLY A 91 -14.34 1.77 6.84
C GLY A 91 -14.47 3.28 6.75
N ASP A 92 -15.34 3.83 7.60
CA ASP A 92 -15.85 5.21 7.42
C ASP A 92 -14.89 6.30 7.90
N THR A 93 -14.00 5.95 8.85
CA THR A 93 -13.06 6.89 9.47
C THR A 93 -11.65 6.61 8.95
N PRO A 94 -11.10 7.49 8.08
CA PRO A 94 -9.72 7.36 7.67
C PRO A 94 -8.79 7.47 8.87
N GLN A 95 -7.92 6.49 9.04
CA GLN A 95 -6.88 6.50 10.04
C GLN A 95 -5.69 5.65 9.62
N VAL A 96 -4.53 5.96 10.16
CA VAL A 96 -3.31 5.18 10.02
C VAL A 96 -2.88 4.67 11.38
N GLU A 97 -2.73 3.36 11.50
CA GLU A 97 -2.20 2.66 12.66
C GLU A 97 -0.81 2.12 12.31
N VAL A 98 0.18 2.46 13.13
CA VAL A 98 1.56 2.04 12.98
C VAL A 98 1.92 1.14 14.14
N ILE A 99 2.42 -0.05 13.81
CA ILE A 99 2.99 -0.98 14.78
C ILE A 99 4.50 -0.92 14.60
N ASP A 100 5.20 -0.48 15.64
CA ASP A 100 6.67 -0.37 15.62
C ASP A 100 7.36 -1.72 15.93
N GLN A 101 8.69 -1.68 15.94
CA GLN A 101 9.55 -2.83 16.23
C GLN A 101 9.35 -3.45 17.61
N ASP A 102 8.89 -2.65 18.57
CA ASP A 102 8.66 -3.04 19.96
C ASP A 102 7.19 -3.47 20.19
N GLY A 103 6.37 -3.43 19.14
CA GLY A 103 4.95 -3.79 19.17
C GLY A 103 4.05 -2.67 19.69
N ARG A 104 4.59 -1.46 19.89
CA ARG A 104 3.79 -0.30 20.27
C ARG A 104 2.92 0.12 19.09
N VAL A 105 1.69 0.50 19.41
CA VAL A 105 0.70 0.96 18.44
C VAL A 105 0.56 2.48 18.54
N ILE A 106 0.65 3.15 17.40
CA ILE A 106 0.43 4.60 17.26
C ILE A 106 -0.68 4.78 16.23
N ILE A 107 -1.76 5.47 16.62
CA ILE A 107 -2.92 5.74 15.75
C ILE A 107 -2.96 7.23 15.45
N THR A 108 -3.03 7.56 14.16
CA THR A 108 -3.13 8.94 13.66
C THR A 108 -4.38 9.07 12.78
N PRO A 109 -5.27 10.04 13.04
CA PRO A 109 -6.40 10.31 12.17
C PRO A 109 -5.96 10.74 10.76
N GLY A 110 -6.77 10.41 9.75
CA GLY A 110 -6.51 10.77 8.36
C GLY A 110 -5.75 9.68 7.60
N CYS A 111 -4.97 10.11 6.59
CA CYS A 111 -4.36 9.22 5.60
C CYS A 111 -2.85 9.38 5.47
N GLN A 112 -2.20 10.05 6.44
CA GLN A 112 -0.77 10.36 6.38
C GLN A 112 -0.04 9.88 7.63
N LEU A 113 1.20 9.45 7.43
CA LEU A 113 2.16 9.26 8.52
C LEU A 113 2.76 10.62 8.90
N ASP A 114 3.23 10.74 10.14
CA ASP A 114 4.12 11.84 10.49
C ASP A 114 5.48 11.72 9.76
N LEU A 115 6.26 12.81 9.78
CA LEU A 115 7.56 12.88 9.08
C LEU A 115 8.60 11.92 9.67
N THR A 116 8.58 11.66 10.96
CA THR A 116 9.53 10.78 11.63
C THR A 116 9.27 9.33 11.23
N THR A 117 8.01 8.90 11.34
CA THR A 117 7.56 7.57 10.92
C THR A 117 7.78 7.37 9.42
N THR A 118 7.50 8.38 8.60
CA THR A 118 7.80 8.33 7.16
C THR A 118 9.27 8.05 6.89
N ARG A 119 10.19 8.72 7.60
CA ARG A 119 11.64 8.50 7.44
C ARG A 119 12.05 7.07 7.80
N HIS A 120 11.50 6.50 8.87
CA HIS A 120 11.76 5.11 9.24
C HIS A 120 11.39 4.13 8.11
N VAL A 121 10.20 4.30 7.51
CA VAL A 121 9.74 3.49 6.38
C VAL A 121 10.66 3.66 5.17
N LEU A 122 11.00 4.90 4.79
CA LEU A 122 11.82 5.17 3.61
C LEU A 122 13.26 4.70 3.77
N ASN A 123 13.82 4.81 4.99
CA ASN A 123 15.18 4.38 5.31
C ASN A 123 15.32 2.86 5.46
N ARG A 124 14.21 2.13 5.55
CA ARG A 124 14.21 0.67 5.74
C ARG A 124 15.03 0.24 6.96
N ASP A 125 14.85 0.94 8.07
CA ASP A 125 15.61 0.70 9.30
C ASP A 125 14.96 -0.34 10.22
N GLY A 126 13.78 -0.85 9.85
CA GLY A 126 13.05 -1.88 10.60
C GLY A 126 12.27 -1.35 11.80
N HIS A 127 12.29 -0.03 12.05
CA HIS A 127 11.57 0.56 13.17
C HIS A 127 10.06 0.44 13.02
N VAL A 128 9.54 0.51 11.79
CA VAL A 128 8.12 0.27 11.50
C VAL A 128 7.93 -1.18 11.03
N ARG A 129 7.14 -1.95 11.78
CA ARG A 129 6.88 -3.38 11.48
C ARG A 129 5.65 -3.62 10.63
N LEU A 130 4.63 -2.79 10.75
CA LEU A 130 3.37 -2.91 10.02
C LEU A 130 2.64 -1.56 10.03
N ILE A 131 2.04 -1.21 8.91
CA ILE A 131 1.12 -0.09 8.79
C ILE A 131 -0.25 -0.64 8.44
N ARG A 132 -1.28 -0.28 9.20
CA ARG A 132 -2.68 -0.50 8.85
C ARG A 132 -3.30 0.83 8.49
N VAL A 133 -4.02 0.88 7.37
CA VAL A 133 -4.70 2.08 6.92
C VAL A 133 -6.16 1.74 6.73
N GLN A 134 -7.02 2.44 7.46
CA GLN A 134 -8.44 2.38 7.19
C GLN A 134 -8.76 3.37 6.06
N VAL A 135 -9.30 2.86 4.97
CA VAL A 135 -9.66 3.64 3.79
C VAL A 135 -11.16 3.57 3.57
N ARG A 136 -11.73 4.65 3.04
CA ARG A 136 -13.15 4.62 2.66
C ARG A 136 -13.37 3.69 1.48
N PRO A 137 -14.56 3.08 1.36
CA PRO A 137 -14.95 2.38 0.15
C PRO A 137 -14.79 3.27 -1.09
N PRO A 138 -14.16 2.77 -2.16
CA PRO A 138 -14.03 3.49 -3.42
C PRO A 138 -15.39 3.99 -3.93
N GLY A 139 -15.48 5.27 -4.30
CA GLY A 139 -16.73 5.90 -4.74
C GLY A 139 -17.52 6.63 -3.63
N ALA A 140 -17.12 6.52 -2.37
CA ALA A 140 -17.57 7.43 -1.32
C ALA A 140 -16.84 8.78 -1.51
N ALA A 141 -17.57 9.85 -1.82
CA ALA A 141 -16.98 11.17 -2.07
C ALA A 141 -16.10 11.62 -0.88
N ASP A 142 -14.88 12.06 -1.18
CA ASP A 142 -14.05 12.76 -0.22
C ASP A 142 -14.71 14.10 0.10
N VAL A 143 -15.38 14.18 1.25
CA VAL A 143 -15.62 15.47 1.88
C VAL A 143 -14.26 15.96 2.35
N GLU A 144 -13.54 16.67 1.48
CA GLU A 144 -12.35 17.43 1.84
C GLU A 144 -12.70 18.32 3.04
N SER A 145 -12.21 17.93 4.21
CA SER A 145 -12.16 18.80 5.38
C SER A 145 -10.97 19.71 5.15
N GLY A 146 -11.25 20.89 4.58
CA GLY A 146 -10.25 21.93 4.35
C GLY A 146 -9.61 22.44 5.64
N PRO A 147 -8.63 23.33 5.46
CA PRO A 147 -8.79 24.70 5.95
C PRO A 147 -9.10 25.70 4.83
#